data_AF-A0A1G7BLP2-F1
#
_entry.id   AF-A0A1G7BLP2-F1
#
_cell.length_a   1.000
_cell.length_b   1.000
_cell.length_c   1.000
_cell.angle_alpha   90.00
_cell.angle_beta   90.00
_cell.angle_gamma   90.00
#
_symmetry.space_group_name_H-M   'P 1'
#
loop_
_entity.id
_entity.type
_entity.pdbx_description
1 polymer ?
#
loop_
_entity_poly.entity_id
_entity_poly.type
_entity_poly.pdbx_seq_one_letter_code
_entity_poly.pdbx_strand_id
1 'polypeptide(L)'
;MSPGPVDRGVRAVLRHPGRAGRPAVRYVGTVDKKNALRAGALAAGTTLMMLLMSSPALALARDDGDDPGSGLNVGETLGLYVAAPLVLFLVITGLVMVLDKSHKQG
;
A
#
# COMPACT_ATOMS: atom_id res chain seq x y z
N MET A 1 -69.22 -17.58 -48.32
CA MET A 1 -68.09 -17.03 -47.55
C MET A 1 -67.47 -18.18 -46.78
N SER A 2 -66.20 -18.50 -47.08
CA SER A 2 -65.44 -19.68 -46.69
C SER A 2 -64.97 -19.64 -45.23
N PRO A 3 -64.77 -20.79 -44.54
CA PRO A 3 -64.18 -20.83 -43.19
C PRO A 3 -62.70 -20.41 -43.21
N GLY A 4 -62.32 -19.52 -42.28
CA GLY A 4 -60.94 -19.03 -42.10
C GLY A 4 -60.08 -20.08 -41.37
N PRO A 5 -58.82 -20.33 -41.80
CA PRO A 5 -58.03 -21.44 -41.29
C PRO A 5 -56.82 -20.98 -40.43
N VAL A 6 -56.44 -21.89 -39.51
CA VAL A 6 -55.11 -22.23 -38.96
C VAL A 6 -54.27 -21.28 -38.06
N ASP A 7 -54.03 -21.79 -36.85
CA ASP A 7 -52.73 -22.23 -36.28
C ASP A 7 -51.85 -21.36 -35.35
N ARG A 8 -51.38 -22.08 -34.32
CA ARG A 8 -50.08 -22.03 -33.64
C ARG A 8 -49.78 -20.77 -32.82
N GLY A 9 -49.63 -20.83 -31.50
CA GLY A 9 -48.88 -21.83 -30.74
C GLY A 9 -47.38 -21.64 -30.94
N VAL A 10 -46.66 -21.43 -29.84
CA VAL A 10 -45.20 -21.58 -29.66
C VAL A 10 -44.37 -20.28 -29.71
N ARG A 11 -44.04 -19.83 -28.49
CA ARG A 11 -42.73 -19.34 -27.99
C ARG A 11 -42.12 -18.09 -28.62
N ALA A 12 -41.91 -17.08 -27.79
CA ALA A 12 -40.56 -16.67 -27.38
C ALA A 12 -40.66 -15.68 -26.22
N VAL A 13 -40.51 -16.19 -25.00
CA VAL A 13 -40.07 -15.38 -23.85
C VAL A 13 -38.68 -14.83 -24.22
N LEU A 14 -38.64 -13.62 -24.77
CA LEU A 14 -37.41 -12.86 -24.94
C LEU A 14 -36.95 -12.34 -23.58
N ARG A 15 -36.36 -13.23 -22.78
CA ARG A 15 -35.41 -12.85 -21.74
C ARG A 15 -34.06 -12.71 -22.43
N HIS A 16 -33.61 -11.48 -22.71
CA HIS A 16 -32.19 -11.11 -22.68
C HIS A 16 -32.01 -9.59 -22.70
N PRO A 17 -32.08 -8.93 -21.54
CA PRO A 17 -31.51 -7.62 -21.35
C PRO A 17 -30.05 -7.74 -20.87
N GLY A 18 -29.13 -7.29 -21.74
CA GLY A 18 -27.94 -6.53 -21.37
C GLY A 18 -27.06 -7.06 -20.25
N ARG A 19 -26.09 -7.92 -20.61
CA ARG A 19 -24.82 -7.93 -19.88
C ARG A 19 -23.97 -6.80 -20.45
N ALA A 20 -24.25 -5.58 -19.99
CA ALA A 20 -23.43 -4.41 -20.25
C ALA A 20 -21.99 -4.70 -19.82
N GLY A 21 -21.05 -4.48 -20.74
CA GLY A 21 -19.63 -4.45 -20.45
C GLY A 21 -19.39 -3.46 -19.32
N ARG A 22 -18.82 -3.94 -18.21
CA ARG A 22 -18.34 -3.05 -17.16
C ARG A 22 -17.03 -2.44 -17.67
N PRO A 23 -16.97 -1.13 -17.89
CA PRO A 23 -15.74 -0.49 -18.33
C PRO A 23 -14.72 -0.57 -17.21
N ALA A 24 -13.49 -0.83 -17.64
CA ALA A 24 -12.22 -0.35 -17.12
C ALA A 24 -12.19 0.26 -15.72
N VAL A 25 -11.40 -0.39 -14.85
CA VAL A 25 -10.46 0.21 -13.91
C VAL A 25 -10.97 1.44 -13.15
N ARG A 26 -11.46 1.19 -11.93
CA ARG A 26 -11.52 2.22 -10.90
C ARG A 26 -11.15 1.63 -9.54
N TYR A 27 -9.85 1.54 -9.26
CA TYR A 27 -9.34 1.33 -7.90
C TYR A 27 -8.41 2.46 -7.45
N VAL A 28 -8.48 3.63 -8.10
CA VAL A 28 -7.87 4.87 -7.58
C VAL A 28 -8.95 5.71 -6.91
N GLY A 29 -9.66 5.09 -5.98
CA GLY A 29 -10.75 5.71 -5.23
C GLY A 29 -11.14 4.79 -4.08
N THR A 30 -10.86 5.25 -2.86
CA THR A 30 -11.03 4.60 -1.55
C THR A 30 -10.24 3.31 -1.34
N VAL A 31 -8.93 3.42 -1.08
CA VAL A 31 -8.18 2.34 -0.42
C VAL A 31 -8.68 2.18 1.01
N ASP A 32 -9.13 0.98 1.38
CA ASP A 32 -9.39 0.65 2.79
C ASP A 32 -8.15 0.94 3.63
N LYS A 33 -8.28 1.53 4.82
CA LYS A 33 -7.13 1.84 5.69
C LYS A 33 -6.23 0.63 5.94
N LYS A 34 -6.82 -0.57 6.02
CA LYS A 34 -6.10 -1.84 6.19
C LYS A 34 -5.34 -2.24 4.93
N ASN A 35 -5.89 -1.95 3.75
CA ASN A 35 -5.22 -2.14 2.48
C ASN A 35 -4.10 -1.11 2.28
N ALA A 36 -4.35 0.16 2.61
CA ALA A 36 -3.34 1.22 2.59
C ALA A 36 -2.17 0.92 3.54
N LEU A 37 -2.44 0.43 4.75
CA LEU A 37 -1.39 0.02 5.70
C LEU A 37 -0.57 -1.18 5.19
N ARG A 38 -1.22 -2.19 4.60
CA ARG A 38 -0.53 -3.35 4.00
C ARG A 38 0.29 -2.93 2.78
N ALA A 39 -0.27 -2.07 1.92
CA ALA A 39 0.42 -1.52 0.76
C ALA A 39 1.63 -0.67 1.17
N GLY A 40 1.50 0.15 2.22
CA GLY A 40 2.59 0.95 2.78
C GLY A 40 3.69 0.09 3.40
N ALA A 41 3.32 -0.93 4.19
CA ALA A 41 4.28 -1.86 4.79
C ALA A 41 5.03 -2.70 3.74
N LEU A 42 4.33 -3.19 2.72
CA LEU A 42 4.93 -3.91 1.59
C LEU A 42 5.84 -3.00 0.76
N ALA A 43 5.38 -1.79 0.41
CA ALA A 43 6.19 -0.83 -0.34
C ALA A 43 7.46 -0.46 0.42
N ALA A 44 7.36 -0.11 1.71
CA ALA A 44 8.51 0.22 2.54
C ALA A 44 9.46 -0.99 2.75
N GLY A 45 8.90 -2.18 2.96
CA GLY A 45 9.68 -3.42 3.12
C GLY A 45 10.43 -3.78 1.84
N THR A 46 9.79 -3.66 0.68
CA THR A 46 10.43 -3.91 -0.61
C THR A 46 11.42 -2.82 -0.96
N THR A 47 11.12 -1.53 -0.76
CA THR A 47 12.11 -0.47 -0.99
C THR A 47 13.31 -0.62 -0.07
N LEU A 48 13.10 -0.96 1.21
CA LEU A 48 14.20 -1.25 2.13
C LEU A 48 14.99 -2.46 1.67
N MET A 49 14.33 -3.58 1.30
CA MET A 49 15.02 -4.78 0.82
C MET A 49 15.76 -4.54 -0.49
N MET A 50 15.19 -3.73 -1.39
CA MET A 50 15.83 -3.33 -2.64
C MET A 50 16.98 -2.35 -2.40
N LEU A 51 16.89 -1.44 -1.43
CA LEU A 51 18.00 -0.57 -1.02
C LEU A 51 19.13 -1.36 -0.35
N LEU A 52 18.79 -2.33 0.50
CA LEU A 52 19.79 -3.21 1.14
C LEU A 52 20.45 -4.16 0.13
N MET A 53 19.74 -4.55 -0.93
CA MET A 53 20.25 -5.42 -2.00
C MET A 53 20.88 -4.63 -3.17
N SER A 54 20.61 -3.33 -3.30
CA SER A 54 21.17 -2.44 -4.31
C SER A 54 22.02 -1.36 -3.62
N SER A 55 23.24 -1.74 -3.25
CA SER A 55 24.25 -0.82 -2.75
C SER A 55 25.07 -0.25 -3.91
N PRO A 56 25.11 1.08 -4.04
CA PRO A 56 26.41 1.75 -3.98
C PRO A 56 26.30 3.10 -3.23
N ALA A 57 26.28 3.10 -1.90
CA ALA A 57 26.29 4.33 -1.08
C ALA A 57 26.71 4.15 0.41
N LEU A 58 27.41 3.07 0.77
CA LEU A 58 28.39 3.14 1.87
C LEU A 58 29.71 3.56 1.19
N ALA A 59 30.12 4.80 1.41
CA ALA A 59 31.12 5.51 0.61
C ALA A 59 32.35 4.68 0.20
N LEU A 60 32.70 4.73 -1.08
CA LEU A 60 34.06 4.49 -1.54
C LEU A 60 34.83 5.82 -1.38
N ALA A 61 35.44 6.07 -0.22
CA ALA A 61 36.55 7.01 -0.09
C ALA A 61 37.36 6.81 1.20
N ARG A 62 38.62 6.43 0.97
CA ARG A 62 39.80 6.41 1.85
C ARG A 62 39.91 5.29 2.89
N ASP A 63 41.07 4.66 2.82
CA ASP A 63 41.70 3.91 3.88
C ASP A 63 41.96 4.85 5.07
N ASP A 64 40.92 5.09 5.85
CA ASP A 64 40.99 5.57 7.23
C ASP A 64 41.03 4.35 8.19
N GLY A 65 41.61 3.24 7.73
CA GLY A 65 41.87 2.07 8.57
C GLY A 65 43.03 2.30 9.56
N ASP A 66 43.91 3.26 9.26
CA ASP A 66 45.10 3.55 10.06
C ASP A 66 44.91 4.65 11.12
N ASP A 67 43.80 5.39 11.11
CA ASP A 67 43.45 6.30 12.21
C ASP A 67 41.93 6.39 12.38
N PRO A 68 41.32 5.60 13.29
CA PRO A 68 39.88 5.55 13.47
C PRO A 68 39.27 6.82 14.09
N GLY A 69 40.08 7.85 14.35
CA GLY A 69 39.65 9.04 15.08
C GLY A 69 39.18 8.70 16.50
N SER A 70 38.64 9.69 17.22
CA SER A 70 37.94 9.40 18.47
C SER A 70 36.60 8.72 18.14
N GLY A 71 36.52 7.41 18.37
CA GLY A 71 35.30 6.63 18.19
C GLY A 71 34.10 7.25 18.89
N LEU A 72 32.90 7.07 18.31
CA LEU A 72 31.65 7.62 18.86
C LEU A 72 31.50 7.23 20.33
N ASN A 73 31.18 8.22 21.15
CA ASN A 73 30.86 7.98 22.56
C ASN A 73 29.66 7.01 22.64
N VAL A 74 29.65 6.16 23.66
CA VAL A 74 28.57 5.21 23.97
C VAL A 74 27.21 5.92 23.96
N GLY A 75 27.15 7.14 24.51
CA GLY A 75 25.92 7.94 24.51
C GLY A 75 25.42 8.32 23.11
N GLU A 76 26.34 8.60 22.19
CA GLU A 76 26.02 8.97 20.80
C GLU A 76 25.56 7.76 19.99
N THR A 77 26.24 6.62 20.18
CA THR A 77 25.85 5.35 19.58
C THR A 77 24.44 4.94 20.04
N LEU A 78 24.17 5.01 21.35
CA LEU A 78 22.84 4.70 21.88
C LEU A 78 21.80 5.74 21.45
N GLY A 79 22.16 7.03 21.39
CA GLY A 79 21.29 8.09 20.91
C GLY A 79 20.86 7.87 19.46
N LEU A 80 21.81 7.62 18.56
CA LEU A 80 21.54 7.45 17.14
C LEU A 80 20.87 6.11 16.82
N TYR A 81 21.35 5.01 17.38
CA TYR A 81 20.88 3.67 16.99
C TYR A 81 19.78 3.10 17.87
N VAL A 82 19.49 3.70 19.02
CA VAL A 82 18.42 3.25 19.92
C VAL A 82 17.36 4.33 20.13
N ALA A 83 17.77 5.56 20.45
CA ALA A 83 16.80 6.63 20.70
C ALA A 83 16.13 7.09 19.39
N ALA A 84 16.87 7.28 18.30
CA ALA A 84 16.26 7.74 17.04
C ALA A 84 15.19 6.75 16.49
N PRO A 85 15.42 5.42 16.46
CA PRO A 85 14.38 4.47 16.06
C PRO A 85 13.16 4.48 17.00
N LEU A 86 13.36 4.60 18.31
CA LEU A 86 12.26 4.67 19.28
C LEU A 86 11.42 5.94 19.11
N VAL A 87 12.06 7.09 18.93
CA VAL A 87 11.38 8.36 18.67
C VAL A 87 10.58 8.28 17.38
N LEU A 88 11.17 7.78 16.29
CA LEU A 88 10.49 7.62 15.02
C LEU A 88 9.26 6.71 15.15
N PHE A 89 9.39 5.60 15.89
CA PHE A 89 8.28 4.69 16.17
C PHE A 89 7.15 5.38 16.96
N LEU A 90 7.48 6.11 18.02
CA LEU A 90 6.49 6.83 18.83
C LEU A 90 5.77 7.92 18.02
N VAL A 91 6.49 8.64 17.17
CA VAL A 91 5.90 9.63 16.25
C VAL A 91 4.88 8.95 15.34
N ILE A 92 5.25 7.87 14.65
CA ILE A 92 4.33 7.13 13.76
C ILE A 92 3.10 6.65 14.53
N THR A 93 3.31 6.06 15.70
CA THR A 93 2.23 5.50 16.52
C THR A 93 1.27 6.59 17.01
N GLY A 94 1.82 7.74 17.45
CA GLY A 94 1.03 8.90 17.86
C GLY A 94 0.23 9.50 16.69
N LEU A 95 0.88 9.67 15.54
CA LEU A 95 0.21 10.13 14.31
C LEU A 95 -0.93 9.19 13.91
N VAL A 96 -0.72 7.86 14.00
CA VAL A 96 -1.75 6.85 13.73
C VAL A 96 -2.91 6.96 14.71
N MET A 97 -2.66 7.10 16.01
CA MET A 97 -3.73 7.23 17.01
C MET A 97 -4.56 8.51 16.83
N VAL A 98 -3.93 9.63 16.50
CA VAL A 98 -4.63 10.89 16.23
C VAL A 98 -5.49 10.76 14.97
N LEU A 99 -4.93 10.23 13.88
CA LEU A 99 -5.64 10.05 12.62
C LEU A 99 -6.81 9.06 12.76
N ASP A 100 -6.65 8.00 13.57
CA ASP A 100 -7.71 7.01 13.78
C ASP A 100 -8.90 7.58 14.58
N LYS A 101 -8.65 8.45 15.57
CA LYS A 101 -9.72 9.12 16.32
C LYS A 101 -10.55 10.10 15.48
N SER A 102 -9.97 10.67 14.42
CA SER A 102 -10.70 11.57 13.52
C SER A 102 -11.77 10.85 12.68
N HIS A 103 -11.72 9.51 12.56
CA HIS A 103 -12.70 8.74 11.78
C HIS A 103 -13.94 8.33 12.57
N LYS A 104 -14.01 8.62 13.87
CA LYS A 104 -15.14 8.23 14.73
C LYS A 104 -16.14 9.37 14.99
N GLN A 105 -15.96 10.51 14.31
CA GLN A 105 -16.79 11.72 14.47
C GLN A 105 -17.57 12.09 13.19
N GLY A 106 -17.74 11.14 12.26
CA GLY A 106 -18.58 11.29 11.06
C GLY A 106 -19.60 10.18 10.95
#